data_AF-A0A8C8S648-F1
#
_entry.id   AF-A0A8C8S648-F1
#
_cell.length_a   1.000
_cell.length_b   1.000
_cell.length_c   1.000
_cell.angle_alpha   90.00
_cell.angle_beta   90.00
_cell.angle_gamma   90.00
#
_symmetry.space_group_name_H-M   'P 1'
#
loop_
_entity.id
_entity.type
_entity.pdbx_description
1 polymer ?
#
loop_
_entity_poly.entity_id
_entity_poly.type
_entity_poly.pdbx_seq_one_letter_code
_entity_poly.pdbx_strand_id
1 'polypeptide(L)'
;MISFQLHIYAILIIHSRIFALDTYIAAVYEHSVILPNVTGSPVSSDDALALMNKNMDILEKAIKEAAHQGAHIIVTPEDGIYGWVFKRDTIFPYLEDIPDPQMNWIPCTDPERFAPAPVQERLSCMARSNAIYVVANIGDKKLCNSSDPKCPSNGHYQYNTDVVFDSEGKLVARYHKVKNYFA
;
A
#
# COMPACT_ATOMS: atom_id res chain seq x y z
N MET A 1 14.99 -63.63 32.57
CA MET A 1 15.96 -62.72 31.92
C MET A 1 15.16 -61.72 31.12
N ILE A 2 15.00 -60.49 31.60
CA ILE A 2 14.24 -59.44 30.93
C ILE A 2 15.26 -58.60 30.14
N SER A 3 15.14 -58.62 28.81
CA SER A 3 16.00 -57.87 27.90
C SER A 3 15.44 -56.46 27.72
N PHE A 4 16.20 -55.44 28.10
CA PHE A 4 15.87 -54.03 27.84
C PHE A 4 16.54 -53.60 26.54
N GLN A 5 15.75 -53.38 25.49
CA GLN A 5 16.22 -52.68 24.29
C GLN A 5 16.10 -51.17 24.48
N LEU A 6 17.23 -50.49 24.63
CA LEU A 6 17.29 -49.03 24.53
C LEU A 6 17.04 -48.60 23.08
N HIS A 7 15.94 -47.89 22.84
CA HIS A 7 15.67 -47.22 21.58
C HIS A 7 16.24 -45.80 21.65
N ILE A 8 17.31 -45.55 20.89
CA ILE A 8 17.91 -44.21 20.77
C ILE A 8 17.13 -43.44 19.69
N TYR A 9 16.39 -42.41 20.11
CA TYR A 9 15.76 -41.46 19.19
C TYR A 9 16.76 -40.34 18.89
N ALA A 10 17.24 -40.27 17.64
CA ALA A 10 18.06 -39.16 17.17
C ALA A 10 17.15 -37.97 16.80
N ILE A 11 17.21 -36.89 17.57
CA ILE A 11 16.55 -35.63 17.25
C ILE A 11 17.47 -34.84 16.31
N LEU A 12 17.13 -34.79 15.02
CA LEU A 12 17.79 -33.94 14.04
C LEU A 12 17.35 -32.49 14.25
N ILE A 13 18.16 -31.70 14.96
CA ILE A 13 17.95 -30.25 15.10
C ILE A 13 18.47 -29.57 13.84
N ILE A 14 17.59 -29.41 12.84
CA ILE A 14 17.85 -28.61 11.66
C ILE A 14 17.94 -27.14 12.10
N HIS A 15 19.17 -26.63 12.22
CA HIS A 15 19.41 -25.21 12.44
C HIS A 15 19.14 -24.47 11.12
N SER A 16 17.92 -23.98 10.95
CA SER A 16 17.58 -23.03 9.89
C SER A 16 18.38 -21.75 10.11
N ARG A 17 19.54 -21.62 9.44
CA ARG A 17 20.25 -20.34 9.39
C ARG A 17 19.37 -19.37 8.61
N ILE A 18 18.88 -18.34 9.28
CA ILE A 18 18.26 -17.18 8.64
C ILE A 18 19.41 -16.44 7.94
N PHE A 19 19.57 -16.65 6.64
CA PHE A 19 20.52 -15.89 5.84
C PHE A 19 19.82 -14.59 5.43
N ALA A 20 20.27 -13.47 5.99
CA ALA A 20 19.99 -12.17 5.39
C ALA A 20 20.74 -12.09 4.05
N LEU A 21 20.10 -11.54 3.02
CA LEU A 21 20.76 -11.27 1.75
C LEU A 21 21.70 -10.07 1.93
N ASP A 22 22.93 -10.16 1.41
CA ASP A 22 23.90 -9.05 1.46
C ASP A 22 23.56 -7.93 0.46
N THR A 23 22.74 -8.22 -0.55
CA THR A 23 22.35 -7.30 -1.62
C THR A 23 20.87 -7.46 -1.99
N TYR A 24 20.26 -6.42 -2.55
CA TYR A 24 18.92 -6.48 -3.14
C TYR A 24 18.89 -5.74 -4.47
N ILE A 25 17.89 -6.05 -5.30
CA ILE A 25 17.63 -5.38 -6.58
C ILE A 25 16.47 -4.40 -6.37
N ALA A 26 16.66 -3.14 -6.76
CA ALA A 26 15.64 -2.11 -6.69
C ALA A 26 15.09 -1.78 -8.08
N ALA A 27 13.81 -1.41 -8.15
CA ALA A 27 13.18 -0.85 -9.33
C ALA A 27 12.51 0.49 -9.00
N VAL A 28 12.46 1.38 -9.97
CA VAL A 28 11.68 2.63 -9.93
C VAL A 28 10.93 2.76 -11.24
N TYR A 29 9.71 3.31 -11.20
CA TYR A 29 8.92 3.51 -12.40
C TYR A 29 8.54 4.99 -12.55
N GLU A 30 8.94 5.58 -13.67
CA GLU A 30 8.46 6.90 -14.10
C GLU A 30 7.12 6.71 -14.81
N HIS A 31 6.05 7.26 -14.22
CA HIS A 31 4.68 7.04 -14.71
C HIS A 31 4.14 8.26 -15.45
N SER A 32 3.65 8.05 -16.67
CA SER A 32 2.84 9.04 -17.39
C SER A 32 1.40 8.97 -16.90
N VAL A 33 1.10 9.70 -15.82
CA VAL A 33 -0.17 9.65 -15.10
C VAL A 33 -1.36 10.01 -16.00
N ILE A 34 -2.41 9.17 -15.96
CA ILE A 34 -3.72 9.51 -16.51
C ILE A 34 -4.40 10.46 -15.53
N LEU A 35 -4.46 11.74 -15.91
CA LEU A 35 -5.04 12.79 -15.08
C LEU A 35 -6.57 12.77 -15.10
N PRO A 36 -7.24 13.18 -14.00
CA PRO A 36 -8.67 13.45 -14.00
C PRO A 36 -9.00 14.63 -14.90
N ASN A 37 -10.22 14.66 -15.43
CA ASN A 37 -10.74 15.88 -16.04
C ASN A 37 -10.90 16.96 -14.95
N VAL A 38 -10.54 18.21 -15.26
CA VAL A 38 -10.71 19.32 -14.33
C VAL A 38 -12.19 19.66 -14.21
N THR A 39 -12.80 19.31 -13.08
CA THR A 39 -14.20 19.61 -12.75
C THR A 39 -14.29 20.64 -11.63
N GLY A 40 -15.35 21.45 -11.64
CA GLY A 40 -15.63 22.39 -10.55
C GLY A 40 -16.23 21.73 -9.30
N SER A 41 -16.77 20.51 -9.44
CA SER A 41 -17.44 19.73 -8.40
C SER A 41 -16.79 18.35 -8.22
N PRO A 42 -16.89 17.73 -7.02
CA PRO A 42 -16.41 16.37 -6.80
C PRO A 42 -17.09 15.36 -7.73
N VAL A 43 -16.34 14.36 -8.17
CA VAL A 43 -16.86 13.18 -8.87
C VAL A 43 -17.46 12.17 -7.88
N SER A 44 -18.11 11.12 -8.37
CA SER A 44 -18.52 9.99 -7.52
C SER A 44 -17.30 9.17 -7.07
N SER A 45 -17.44 8.41 -5.98
CA SER A 45 -16.40 7.46 -5.54
C SER A 45 -16.11 6.39 -6.59
N ASP A 46 -17.13 5.97 -7.35
CA ASP A 46 -16.98 4.98 -8.43
C ASP A 46 -16.17 5.53 -9.60
N ASP A 47 -16.42 6.78 -10.01
CA ASP A 47 -15.64 7.46 -11.05
C ASP A 47 -14.19 7.69 -10.61
N ALA A 48 -13.99 8.09 -9.36
CA ALA A 48 -12.67 8.25 -8.78
C ALA A 48 -11.90 6.92 -8.78
N LEU A 49 -12.52 5.84 -8.29
CA LEU A 49 -11.95 4.51 -8.30
C LEU A 49 -11.67 3.99 -9.72
N ALA A 50 -12.56 4.26 -10.68
CA ALA A 50 -12.37 3.89 -12.08
C ALA A 50 -11.12 4.57 -12.69
N LEU A 51 -10.87 5.84 -12.38
CA LEU A 51 -9.64 6.52 -12.79
C LEU A 51 -8.41 5.93 -12.11
N MET A 52 -8.45 5.74 -10.79
CA MET A 52 -7.34 5.16 -10.03
C MET A 52 -6.97 3.76 -10.55
N ASN A 53 -7.98 2.96 -10.89
CA ASN A 53 -7.78 1.65 -11.50
C ASN A 53 -7.07 1.72 -12.86
N LYS A 54 -7.37 2.70 -13.72
CA LYS A 54 -6.65 2.85 -15.00
C LYS A 54 -5.16 3.14 -14.79
N ASN A 55 -4.81 3.97 -13.82
CA ASN A 55 -3.41 4.21 -13.46
C ASN A 55 -2.78 2.94 -12.87
N MET A 56 -3.47 2.27 -11.94
CA MET A 56 -3.01 1.01 -11.35
C MET A 56 -2.84 -0.11 -12.38
N ASP A 57 -3.63 -0.18 -13.45
CA ASP A 57 -3.45 -1.13 -14.56
C ASP A 57 -2.07 -0.97 -15.25
N ILE A 58 -1.56 0.25 -15.31
CA ILE A 58 -0.23 0.56 -15.88
C ILE A 58 0.86 0.22 -14.86
N LEU A 59 0.69 0.65 -13.61
CA LEU A 59 1.63 0.35 -12.52
C LEU A 59 1.78 -1.16 -12.30
N GLU A 60 0.68 -1.92 -12.39
CA GLU A 60 0.70 -3.38 -12.25
C GLU A 60 1.60 -4.06 -13.30
N LYS A 61 1.64 -3.54 -14.53
CA LYS A 61 2.55 -4.05 -15.57
C LYS A 61 4.01 -3.79 -15.19
N ALA A 62 4.32 -2.59 -14.68
CA ALA A 62 5.66 -2.25 -14.23
C ALA A 62 6.09 -3.10 -13.02
N ILE A 63 5.19 -3.32 -12.06
CA ILE A 63 5.41 -4.17 -10.88
C ILE A 63 5.70 -5.61 -11.30
N LYS A 64 4.88 -6.18 -12.21
CA LYS A 64 5.06 -7.52 -12.76
C LYS A 64 6.42 -7.66 -13.45
N GLU A 65 6.77 -6.69 -14.28
CA GLU A 65 8.05 -6.71 -15.01
C GLU A 65 9.25 -6.57 -14.07
N ALA A 66 9.18 -5.68 -13.07
CA ALA A 66 10.23 -5.55 -12.06
C ALA A 66 10.43 -6.84 -11.26
N ALA A 67 9.34 -7.48 -10.82
CA ALA A 67 9.40 -8.76 -10.13
C ALA A 67 9.97 -9.87 -11.02
N HIS A 68 9.57 -9.91 -12.31
CA HIS A 68 10.13 -10.84 -13.28
C HIS A 68 11.66 -10.67 -13.47
N GLN A 69 12.17 -9.44 -13.35
CA GLN A 69 13.60 -9.14 -13.35
C GLN A 69 14.30 -9.34 -11.99
N GLY A 70 13.59 -9.84 -10.98
CA GLY A 70 14.14 -10.15 -9.66
C GLY A 70 14.25 -8.94 -8.71
N ALA A 71 13.54 -7.85 -8.99
CA ALA A 71 13.46 -6.73 -8.06
C ALA A 71 12.81 -7.17 -6.74
N HIS A 72 13.39 -6.73 -5.63
CA HIS A 72 12.90 -7.00 -4.28
C HIS A 72 11.93 -5.89 -3.81
N ILE A 73 12.06 -4.71 -4.41
CA ILE A 73 11.25 -3.52 -4.15
C ILE A 73 11.06 -2.72 -5.43
N ILE A 74 9.88 -2.16 -5.62
CA ILE A 74 9.58 -1.19 -6.66
C ILE A 74 8.94 0.07 -6.06
N VAL A 75 9.42 1.23 -6.49
CA VAL A 75 8.86 2.54 -6.11
C VAL A 75 8.08 3.14 -7.29
N THR A 76 6.84 3.54 -7.02
CA THR A 76 5.98 4.30 -7.93
C THR A 76 5.91 5.77 -7.49
N PRO A 77 5.58 6.71 -8.39
CA PRO A 77 5.74 8.14 -8.10
C PRO A 77 4.63 8.70 -7.20
N GLU A 78 4.92 9.85 -6.59
CA GLU A 78 3.92 10.72 -5.95
C GLU A 78 2.76 11.02 -6.90
N ASP A 79 1.54 11.02 -6.38
CA ASP A 79 0.31 11.30 -7.15
C ASP A 79 0.11 10.39 -8.38
N GLY A 80 0.83 9.27 -8.48
CA GLY A 80 0.81 8.37 -9.64
C GLY A 80 -0.53 7.67 -9.89
N ILE A 81 -1.43 7.66 -8.90
CA ILE A 81 -2.71 6.95 -8.97
C ILE A 81 -3.88 7.88 -9.33
N TYR A 82 -3.85 9.15 -8.90
CA TYR A 82 -4.96 10.09 -9.08
C TYR A 82 -4.57 11.47 -9.65
N GLY A 83 -3.28 11.80 -9.79
CA GLY A 83 -2.80 13.10 -10.29
C GLY A 83 -2.77 14.22 -9.24
N TRP A 84 -2.55 15.46 -9.66
CA TRP A 84 -2.26 16.58 -8.74
C TRP A 84 -3.20 17.78 -8.85
N VAL A 85 -4.29 17.68 -9.64
CA VAL A 85 -5.19 18.82 -9.90
C VAL A 85 -6.43 18.76 -9.02
N PHE A 86 -6.30 19.15 -7.75
CA PHE A 86 -7.39 19.04 -6.77
C PHE A 86 -7.55 20.22 -5.81
N LYS A 87 -8.79 20.39 -5.34
CA LYS A 87 -9.17 21.09 -4.11
C LYS A 87 -9.55 20.05 -3.04
N ARG A 88 -9.70 20.50 -1.78
CA ARG A 88 -10.09 19.64 -0.64
C ARG A 88 -11.37 18.83 -0.87
N ASP A 89 -12.34 19.40 -1.58
CA ASP A 89 -13.61 18.69 -1.81
C ASP A 89 -13.51 17.74 -3.00
N THR A 90 -12.77 18.12 -4.05
CA THR A 90 -12.65 17.32 -5.28
C THR A 90 -11.73 16.11 -5.13
N ILE A 91 -10.75 16.15 -4.21
CA ILE A 91 -9.91 14.98 -3.91
C ILE A 91 -10.63 13.96 -3.01
N PHE A 92 -11.64 14.38 -2.23
CA PHE A 92 -12.26 13.53 -1.22
C PHE A 92 -12.74 12.15 -1.72
N PRO A 93 -13.34 12.01 -2.91
CA PRO A 93 -13.73 10.71 -3.47
C PRO A 93 -12.56 9.74 -3.74
N TYR A 94 -11.32 10.24 -3.82
CA TYR A 94 -10.10 9.46 -4.06
C TYR A 94 -9.42 8.98 -2.77
N LEU A 95 -9.90 9.40 -1.60
CA LEU A 95 -9.25 9.14 -0.31
C LEU A 95 -9.83 7.90 0.39
N GLU A 96 -8.95 7.11 1.01
CA GLU A 96 -9.30 5.98 1.87
C GLU A 96 -8.84 6.24 3.32
N ASP A 97 -9.43 5.54 4.29
CA ASP A 97 -8.90 5.54 5.67
C ASP A 97 -7.81 4.47 5.75
N ILE A 98 -6.54 4.91 5.75
CA ILE A 98 -5.38 4.00 5.78
C ILE A 98 -5.00 3.73 7.23
N PRO A 99 -5.08 2.50 7.77
CA PRO A 99 -4.81 2.23 9.19
C PRO A 99 -3.34 2.39 9.55
N ASP A 100 -3.03 2.36 10.84
CA ASP A 100 -1.65 2.27 11.30
C ASP A 100 -1.06 0.89 10.96
N PRO A 101 0.17 0.77 10.42
CA PRO A 101 0.80 -0.51 10.11
C PRO A 101 0.90 -1.48 11.32
N GLN A 102 0.88 -0.98 12.56
CA GLN A 102 0.84 -1.81 13.76
C GLN A 102 -0.43 -2.68 13.87
N MET A 103 -1.46 -2.38 13.09
CA MET A 103 -2.67 -3.19 13.01
C MET A 103 -2.42 -4.56 12.37
N ASN A 104 -1.25 -4.81 11.77
CA ASN A 104 -0.88 -6.09 11.15
C ASN A 104 -1.94 -6.58 10.16
N TRP A 105 -2.14 -5.83 9.09
CA TRP A 105 -3.17 -6.08 8.10
C TRP A 105 -2.59 -6.39 6.72
N ILE A 106 -3.14 -7.43 6.09
CA ILE A 106 -2.89 -7.80 4.70
C ILE A 106 -4.21 -7.61 3.96
N PRO A 107 -4.43 -6.45 3.31
CA PRO A 107 -5.68 -6.16 2.61
C PRO A 107 -6.08 -7.25 1.62
N CYS A 108 -5.12 -7.84 0.90
CA CYS A 108 -5.39 -8.87 -0.11
C CYS A 108 -5.97 -10.18 0.45
N THR A 109 -5.78 -10.49 1.73
CA THR A 109 -6.34 -11.70 2.37
C THR A 109 -7.53 -11.41 3.28
N ASP A 110 -7.70 -10.15 3.69
CA ASP A 110 -8.65 -9.75 4.72
C ASP A 110 -9.25 -8.37 4.37
N PRO A 111 -9.87 -8.21 3.19
CA PRO A 111 -10.30 -6.90 2.69
C PRO A 111 -11.45 -6.29 3.50
N GLU A 112 -12.22 -7.12 4.22
CA GLU A 112 -13.41 -6.71 4.98
C GLU A 112 -13.09 -6.24 6.42
N ARG A 113 -11.82 -6.31 6.85
CA ARG A 113 -11.42 -5.96 8.22
C ARG A 113 -11.69 -4.49 8.59
N PHE A 114 -11.57 -3.60 7.62
CA PHE A 114 -11.78 -2.17 7.78
C PHE A 114 -12.87 -1.67 6.83
N ALA A 115 -13.14 -0.37 6.84
CA ALA A 115 -14.00 0.25 5.84
C ALA A 115 -13.47 -0.05 4.42
N PRO A 116 -14.35 -0.05 3.39
CA PRO A 116 -13.95 -0.34 2.01
C PRO A 116 -12.69 0.43 1.59
N ALA A 117 -11.67 -0.33 1.20
CA ALA A 117 -10.34 0.17 0.88
C ALA A 117 -9.79 -0.49 -0.41
N PRO A 118 -10.52 -0.39 -1.55
CA PRO A 118 -10.18 -1.11 -2.78
C PRO A 118 -8.81 -0.76 -3.36
N VAL A 119 -8.29 0.45 -3.14
CA VAL A 119 -6.95 0.85 -3.59
C VAL A 119 -5.88 0.16 -2.74
N GLN A 120 -6.02 0.14 -1.41
CA GLN A 120 -5.13 -0.61 -0.52
C GLN A 120 -5.18 -2.12 -0.78
N GLU A 121 -6.38 -2.68 -1.00
CA GLU A 121 -6.58 -4.08 -1.40
C GLU A 121 -5.80 -4.41 -2.67
N ARG A 122 -5.98 -3.61 -3.72
CA ARG A 122 -5.35 -3.86 -5.00
C ARG A 122 -3.83 -3.77 -4.92
N LEU A 123 -3.28 -2.75 -4.25
CA LEU A 123 -1.83 -2.61 -4.06
C LEU A 123 -1.23 -3.75 -3.22
N SER A 124 -1.92 -4.16 -2.16
CA SER A 124 -1.56 -5.34 -1.36
C SER A 124 -1.51 -6.60 -2.22
N CYS A 125 -2.49 -6.82 -3.08
CA CYS A 125 -2.50 -7.96 -3.99
C CYS A 125 -1.41 -7.89 -5.05
N MET A 126 -1.12 -6.70 -5.61
CA MET A 126 0.02 -6.55 -6.53
C MET A 126 1.34 -6.94 -5.88
N ALA A 127 1.57 -6.52 -4.63
CA ALA A 127 2.77 -6.87 -3.88
C ALA A 127 2.84 -8.38 -3.62
N ARG A 128 1.77 -8.96 -3.08
CA ARG A 128 1.67 -10.38 -2.73
C ARG A 128 1.79 -11.31 -3.93
N SER A 129 1.05 -11.04 -5.01
CA SER A 129 1.03 -11.89 -6.20
C SER A 129 2.35 -11.90 -6.96
N ASN A 130 3.20 -10.88 -6.75
CA ASN A 130 4.51 -10.76 -7.39
C ASN A 130 5.68 -10.96 -6.41
N ALA A 131 5.40 -11.27 -5.13
CA ALA A 131 6.40 -11.44 -4.07
C ALA A 131 7.43 -10.29 -4.01
N ILE A 132 6.97 -9.05 -4.15
CA ILE A 132 7.79 -7.84 -4.22
C ILE A 132 7.26 -6.76 -3.27
N TYR A 133 8.14 -5.99 -2.66
CA TYR A 133 7.72 -4.79 -1.92
C TYR A 133 7.22 -3.72 -2.90
N VAL A 134 6.06 -3.14 -2.64
CA VAL A 134 5.48 -2.07 -3.45
C VAL A 134 5.38 -0.81 -2.62
N VAL A 135 6.06 0.24 -3.08
CA VAL A 135 5.94 1.60 -2.53
C VAL A 135 5.05 2.42 -3.47
N ALA A 136 3.99 3.01 -2.93
CA ALA A 136 3.05 3.82 -3.68
C ALA A 136 2.60 5.05 -2.88
N ASN A 137 2.12 6.06 -3.57
CA ASN A 137 1.55 7.26 -2.99
C ASN A 137 0.04 7.30 -3.27
N ILE A 138 -0.75 7.38 -2.20
CA ILE A 138 -2.21 7.48 -2.23
C ILE A 138 -2.70 8.55 -1.24
N GLY A 139 -4.02 8.78 -1.21
CA GLY A 139 -4.64 9.78 -0.34
C GLY A 139 -5.25 9.15 0.90
N ASP A 140 -4.92 9.68 2.07
CA ASP A 140 -5.51 9.27 3.35
C ASP A 140 -6.57 10.28 3.81
N LYS A 141 -7.66 9.79 4.39
CA LYS A 141 -8.62 10.60 5.14
C LYS A 141 -8.72 10.09 6.58
N LYS A 142 -8.78 11.02 7.53
CA LYS A 142 -8.99 10.72 8.95
C LYS A 142 -10.16 11.53 9.48
N LEU A 143 -11.23 10.84 9.88
CA LEU A 143 -12.36 11.48 10.54
C LEU A 143 -11.91 12.07 11.88
N CYS A 144 -12.40 13.25 12.19
CA CYS A 144 -12.20 13.93 13.46
C CYS A 144 -13.50 14.62 13.88
N ASN A 145 -13.56 15.10 15.11
CA ASN A 145 -14.72 15.81 15.64
C ASN A 145 -14.30 17.02 16.47
N SER A 146 -15.28 17.76 17.00
CA SER A 146 -15.06 18.99 17.78
C SER A 146 -14.25 18.81 19.07
N SER A 147 -14.03 17.57 19.52
CA SER A 147 -13.14 17.28 20.66
C SER A 147 -11.66 17.44 20.29
N ASP A 148 -11.33 17.33 19.00
CA ASP A 148 -10.00 17.66 18.47
C ASP A 148 -9.99 19.14 18.04
N PRO A 149 -9.25 20.01 18.75
CA PRO A 149 -9.23 21.44 18.46
C PRO A 149 -8.57 21.79 17.11
N LYS A 150 -7.87 20.83 16.47
CA LYS A 150 -7.25 21.01 15.16
C LYS A 150 -8.10 20.44 14.02
N CYS A 151 -9.24 19.81 14.34
CA CYS A 151 -10.10 19.20 13.34
C CYS A 151 -10.60 20.26 12.35
N PRO A 152 -10.40 20.06 11.03
CA PRO A 152 -10.96 20.96 10.03
C PRO A 152 -12.48 21.07 10.17
N SER A 153 -13.04 22.22 9.76
CA SER A 153 -14.49 22.48 9.87
C SER A 153 -15.36 21.48 9.09
N ASN A 154 -14.79 20.77 8.12
CA ASN A 154 -15.47 19.73 7.36
C ASN A 154 -15.40 18.33 8.01
N GLY A 155 -14.78 18.19 9.20
CA GLY A 155 -14.83 16.98 10.01
C GLY A 155 -13.78 15.92 9.68
N HIS A 156 -12.78 16.25 8.84
CA HIS A 156 -11.75 15.30 8.46
C HIS A 156 -10.43 15.94 8.03
N TYR A 157 -9.35 15.25 8.36
CA TYR A 157 -8.05 15.48 7.76
C TYR A 157 -7.93 14.76 6.42
N GLN A 158 -7.06 15.29 5.57
CA GLN A 158 -6.71 14.73 4.27
C GLN A 158 -5.20 14.83 4.12
N TYR A 159 -4.54 13.74 3.73
CA TYR A 159 -3.09 13.67 3.64
C TYR A 159 -2.65 13.04 2.32
N ASN A 160 -1.63 13.65 1.70
CA ASN A 160 -0.77 12.95 0.76
C ASN A 160 0.03 11.89 1.54
N THR A 161 -0.03 10.64 1.09
CA THR A 161 0.38 9.50 1.91
C THR A 161 1.15 8.47 1.12
N ASP A 162 2.40 8.25 1.48
CA ASP A 162 3.15 7.08 1.03
C ASP A 162 2.72 5.86 1.83
N VAL A 163 2.52 4.73 1.14
CA VAL A 163 2.24 3.42 1.71
C VAL A 163 3.23 2.40 1.18
N VAL A 164 3.57 1.43 2.03
CA VAL A 164 4.43 0.30 1.65
C VAL A 164 3.74 -1.01 1.97
N PHE A 165 3.61 -1.86 0.97
CA PHE A 165 3.21 -3.25 1.11
C PHE A 165 4.43 -4.16 0.96
N ASP A 166 4.62 -5.09 1.90
CA ASP A 166 5.69 -6.09 1.78
C ASP A 166 5.36 -7.17 0.74
N SER A 167 6.31 -8.09 0.52
CA SER A 167 6.15 -9.19 -0.42
C SER A 167 5.02 -10.18 -0.10
N GLU A 168 4.46 -10.14 1.12
CA GLU A 168 3.26 -10.91 1.50
C GLU A 168 1.96 -10.10 1.31
N GLY A 169 2.08 -8.82 0.94
CA GLY A 169 0.98 -7.88 0.79
C GLY A 169 0.61 -7.18 2.10
N LYS A 170 1.39 -7.28 3.17
CA LYS A 170 1.10 -6.62 4.44
C LYS A 170 1.42 -5.14 4.36
N LEU A 171 0.53 -4.30 4.89
CA LEU A 171 0.85 -2.88 5.10
C LEU A 171 1.92 -2.75 6.18
N VAL A 172 3.13 -2.32 5.81
CA VAL A 172 4.29 -2.21 6.71
C VAL A 172 4.73 -0.78 6.99
N ALA A 173 4.32 0.19 6.16
CA ALA A 173 4.56 1.60 6.42
C ALA A 173 3.44 2.49 5.88
N ARG A 174 3.21 3.61 6.58
CA ARG A 174 2.35 4.72 6.18
C ARG A 174 3.05 6.02 6.57
N TYR A 175 3.24 6.93 5.63
CA TYR A 175 3.87 8.23 5.86
C TYR A 175 3.02 9.36 5.32
N HIS A 176 2.63 10.31 6.17
CA HIS A 176 1.96 11.54 5.76
C HIS A 176 3.00 12.61 5.43
N LYS A 177 2.91 13.20 4.23
CA LYS A 177 3.81 14.28 3.80
C LYS A 177 3.78 15.45 4.78
N VAL A 178 4.92 15.80 5.35
CA VAL A 178 5.04 16.87 6.38
C VAL A 178 5.13 18.27 5.76
N LYS A 179 5.72 18.38 4.56
CA LYS A 179 5.89 19.65 3.84
C LYS A 179 5.19 19.58 2.50
N ASN A 180 4.11 20.32 2.36
CA ASN A 180 3.41 20.46 1.08
C ASN A 180 4.11 21.53 0.22
N TYR A 181 4.15 21.30 -1.08
CA TYR A 181 4.58 22.32 -2.03
C TYR A 181 3.43 23.29 -2.28
N PHE A 182 3.77 24.57 -2.41
CA PHE A 182 2.86 25.55 -2.99
C PHE A 182 2.98 25.40 -4.52
N ALA A 183 1.89 25.03 -5.17
CA ALA A 183 1.75 25.07 -6.62
C ALA A 183 1.07 26.37 -7.04
#